data_AF-A0A8S4QQG6-F1
#
_entry.id   AF-A0A8S4QQG6-F1
#
_cell.length_a   1.000
_cell.length_b   1.000
_cell.length_c   1.000
_cell.angle_alpha   90.00
_cell.angle_beta   90.00
_cell.angle_gamma   90.00
#
_symmetry.space_group_name_H-M   'P 1'
#
loop_
_entity.id
_entity.type
_entity.pdbx_description
1 polymer ?
#
loop_
_entity_poly.entity_id
_entity_poly.type
_entity_poly.pdbx_seq_one_letter_code
_entity_poly.pdbx_strand_id
1 'polypeptide(L)'
;MSPSVERQIKETLQRGLSSMSDRGTEGHNMSTDSFEMSSIERALPQLPEMMQGSWRGEDDVEYLEGVHLMLNAEGASLWPLAIDGRVLHDRHFTWRQGPRAVTILPPSVAGALVTEQKPYATRGDWLQILIPPDLAQEMSKQLSDLSRLADSDSESEGEAEKSPRPSLPLVYSWPTHRLTLSILHDMEILY
;
A
#
# COMPACT_ATOMS: atom_id res chain seq x y z
N MET A 1 19.69 -17.21 -6.21
CA MET A 1 20.55 -17.09 -5.01
C MET A 1 21.97 -17.47 -5.39
N SER A 2 22.99 -16.77 -4.88
CA SER A 2 24.37 -17.06 -5.27
C SER A 2 24.88 -18.34 -4.56
N PRO A 3 25.77 -19.14 -5.20
CA PRO A 3 26.30 -20.38 -4.62
C PRO A 3 27.01 -20.18 -3.28
N SER A 4 27.48 -18.96 -3.01
CA SER A 4 28.16 -18.60 -1.77
C SER A 4 27.20 -18.50 -0.58
N VAL A 5 25.98 -18.01 -0.81
CA VAL A 5 24.95 -17.84 0.23
C VAL A 5 24.43 -19.20 0.70
N GLU A 6 24.24 -20.14 -0.23
CA GLU A 6 23.77 -21.49 0.11
C GLU A 6 24.80 -22.27 0.94
N ARG A 7 26.09 -22.08 0.66
CA ARG A 7 27.18 -22.70 1.44
C ARG A 7 27.20 -22.17 2.87
N GLN A 8 27.02 -20.86 3.05
CA GLN A 8 27.06 -20.21 4.35
C GLN A 8 25.85 -20.57 5.23
N ILE A 9 24.67 -20.75 4.62
CA ILE A 9 23.48 -21.26 5.32
C ILE A 9 23.71 -22.70 5.80
N LYS A 10 24.26 -23.57 4.94
CA LYS A 10 24.57 -24.96 5.30
C LYS A 10 25.57 -25.04 6.47
N GLU A 11 26.64 -24.24 6.44
CA GLU A 11 27.63 -24.22 7.52
C GLU A 11 27.05 -23.73 8.85
N THR A 12 26.17 -22.73 8.81
CA THR A 12 25.55 -22.17 10.03
C THR A 12 24.59 -23.18 10.68
N LEU A 13 23.77 -23.85 9.87
CA LEU A 13 22.84 -24.88 10.36
C LEU A 13 23.59 -26.11 10.91
N GLN A 14 24.66 -26.53 10.24
CA GLN A 14 25.46 -27.68 10.66
C GLN A 14 26.18 -27.42 12.00
N ARG A 15 26.65 -26.20 12.25
CA ARG A 15 27.21 -25.79 13.56
C ARG A 15 26.15 -25.79 14.67
N GLY A 16 24.95 -25.30 14.40
CA GLY A 16 23.84 -25.33 15.35
C GLY A 16 23.43 -26.75 15.76
N LEU A 17 23.35 -27.68 14.80
CA LEU A 17 23.02 -29.09 15.05
C LEU A 17 24.13 -29.83 15.82
N SER A 18 25.39 -29.49 15.56
CA SER A 18 26.54 -30.07 16.27
C SER A 18 26.58 -29.61 17.74
N SER A 19 26.11 -28.39 18.04
CA SER A 19 26.00 -27.88 19.41
C SER A 19 24.90 -28.57 20.23
N MET A 20 23.91 -29.20 19.59
CA MET A 20 22.80 -29.87 20.29
C MET A 20 23.07 -31.34 20.58
N SER A 21 24.03 -31.96 19.89
CA SER A 21 24.36 -33.38 20.03
C SER A 21 25.34 -33.69 21.16
N ASP A 22 25.93 -32.67 21.80
CA ASP A 22 26.91 -32.83 22.90
C ASP A 22 26.28 -32.91 24.30
N ARG A 23 24.94 -32.90 24.41
CA ARG A 23 24.25 -33.13 25.69
C ARG A 23 23.91 -34.61 25.86
N GLY A 24 24.96 -35.36 26.23
CA GLY A 24 24.85 -36.69 26.80
C GLY A 24 23.91 -36.72 28.01
N THR A 25 23.24 -37.85 28.13
CA THR A 25 22.43 -38.33 29.25
C THR A 25 22.86 -37.84 30.62
N GLU A 26 22.04 -37.04 31.29
CA GLU A 26 21.90 -37.03 32.76
C GLU A 26 20.63 -36.24 33.13
N GLY A 27 19.64 -36.93 33.68
CA GLY A 27 18.39 -36.32 34.12
C GLY A 27 18.55 -35.73 35.51
N HIS A 28 18.12 -34.49 35.73
CA HIS A 28 17.68 -33.98 37.02
C HIS A 28 16.73 -32.79 36.83
N ASN A 29 15.70 -32.75 37.68
CA ASN A 29 14.71 -31.70 37.87
C ASN A 29 15.27 -30.28 37.67
N MET A 30 14.61 -29.48 36.83
CA MET A 30 14.82 -28.03 36.80
C MET A 30 13.47 -27.32 36.93
N SER A 31 13.48 -26.42 37.90
CA SER A 31 12.40 -25.58 38.41
C SER A 31 11.70 -24.77 37.32
N THR A 32 10.39 -24.57 37.45
CA THR A 32 9.56 -23.82 36.49
C THR A 32 9.58 -22.30 36.73
N ASP A 33 10.68 -21.73 37.20
CA ASP A 33 10.76 -20.31 37.54
C ASP A 33 12.10 -19.71 37.10
N SER A 34 12.31 -19.71 35.79
CA SER A 34 13.32 -18.91 35.10
C SER A 34 13.16 -19.07 33.58
N PHE A 35 12.11 -18.48 33.01
CA PHE A 35 12.14 -18.18 31.57
C PHE A 35 13.06 -16.96 31.35
N GLU A 36 14.35 -17.23 31.54
CA GLU A 36 15.45 -16.41 31.06
C GLU A 36 15.31 -16.22 29.55
N MET A 37 15.67 -15.00 29.12
CA MET A 37 15.86 -14.61 27.73
C MET A 37 16.43 -15.77 26.90
N SER A 38 15.65 -16.17 25.91
CA SER A 38 15.89 -17.32 25.05
C SER A 38 17.33 -17.33 24.53
N SER A 39 17.94 -18.52 24.61
CA SER A 39 19.27 -18.96 24.16
C SER A 39 19.72 -18.53 22.76
N ILE A 40 18.89 -17.81 22.01
CA ILE A 40 19.16 -17.26 20.69
C ILE A 40 20.09 -16.02 20.75
N GLU A 41 19.96 -15.18 21.76
CA GLU A 41 20.78 -13.96 21.89
C GLU A 41 22.23 -14.28 22.27
N ARG A 42 22.46 -15.38 22.99
CA ARG A 42 23.80 -15.82 23.40
C ARG A 42 24.57 -16.53 22.29
N ALA A 43 23.89 -17.06 21.27
CA ALA A 43 24.49 -17.82 20.17
C ALA A 43 24.95 -16.97 18.98
N LEU A 44 24.62 -15.67 18.97
CA LEU A 44 24.97 -14.74 17.88
C LEU A 44 25.72 -13.52 18.41
N PRO A 45 26.98 -13.67 18.86
CA PRO A 45 27.82 -12.51 19.07
C PRO A 45 28.18 -11.96 17.68
N GLN A 46 27.54 -10.85 17.33
CA GLN A 46 27.85 -9.97 16.20
C GLN A 46 27.34 -10.44 14.84
N LEU A 47 26.06 -10.16 14.58
CA LEU A 47 25.61 -9.93 13.21
C LEU A 47 26.41 -8.73 12.67
N PRO A 48 27.15 -8.85 11.56
CA PRO A 48 27.82 -7.72 10.94
C PRO A 48 26.76 -6.66 10.61
N GLU A 49 27.07 -5.38 10.85
CA GLU A 49 26.25 -4.22 10.46
C GLU A 49 25.77 -4.27 8.99
N MET A 50 26.41 -5.08 8.14
CA MET A 50 26.00 -5.40 6.78
C MET A 50 24.62 -6.07 6.64
N MET A 51 24.02 -6.67 7.69
CA MET A 51 22.65 -7.20 7.61
C MET A 51 21.56 -6.18 7.93
N GLN A 52 21.88 -5.00 8.48
CA GLN A 52 20.87 -3.98 8.80
C GLN A 52 20.23 -3.34 7.55
N GLY A 53 20.87 -3.44 6.38
CA GLY A 53 20.33 -2.93 5.11
C GLY A 53 19.36 -3.88 4.39
N SER A 54 19.34 -5.17 4.75
CA SER A 54 18.63 -6.22 3.99
C SER A 54 17.30 -6.66 4.62
N TRP A 55 16.95 -6.14 5.81
CA TRP A 55 15.69 -6.45 6.51
C TRP A 55 14.76 -5.23 6.64
N ARG A 56 15.04 -4.11 5.97
CA ARG A 56 14.01 -3.08 5.72
C ARG A 56 13.04 -3.67 4.69
N GLY A 57 12.21 -4.58 5.20
CA GLY A 57 11.38 -5.47 4.42
C GLY A 57 10.22 -4.71 3.79
N GLU A 58 9.55 -5.41 2.87
CA GLU A 58 8.27 -5.05 2.23
C GLU A 58 7.14 -4.67 3.22
N ASP A 59 7.39 -4.66 4.54
CA ASP A 59 6.46 -4.32 5.62
C ASP A 59 6.61 -2.89 6.18
N ASP A 60 7.69 -2.16 5.83
CA ASP A 60 7.87 -0.79 6.32
C ASP A 60 6.78 0.14 5.73
N VAL A 61 6.15 0.91 6.63
CA VAL A 61 5.15 1.92 6.25
C VAL A 61 5.86 3.27 6.10
N GLU A 62 5.79 3.84 4.90
CA GLU A 62 6.26 5.19 4.63
C GLU A 62 5.07 6.16 4.66
N TYR A 63 5.22 7.28 5.36
CA TYR A 63 4.18 8.32 5.43
C TYR A 63 4.53 9.46 4.50
N LEU A 64 3.56 9.91 3.73
CA LEU A 64 3.75 10.93 2.70
C LEU A 64 3.15 12.26 3.15
N GLU A 65 3.81 13.33 2.72
CA GLU A 65 3.37 14.70 2.97
C GLU A 65 2.21 15.14 2.05
N GLY A 66 2.11 14.53 0.86
CA GLY A 66 1.11 14.82 -0.15
C GLY A 66 1.13 13.76 -1.24
N VAL A 67 0.07 13.72 -2.04
CA VAL A 67 -0.11 12.69 -3.08
C VAL A 67 -0.57 13.34 -4.38
N HIS A 68 0.01 12.89 -5.49
CA HIS A 68 -0.50 13.15 -6.83
C HIS A 68 -0.90 11.82 -7.45
N LEU A 69 -2.21 11.59 -7.59
CA LEU A 69 -2.75 10.41 -8.24
C LEU A 69 -2.96 10.68 -9.73
N MET A 70 -2.46 9.78 -10.56
CA MET A 70 -2.64 9.81 -12.01
C MET A 70 -3.46 8.60 -12.42
N LEU A 71 -4.60 8.81 -13.06
CA LEU A 71 -5.48 7.75 -13.57
C LEU A 71 -5.75 7.96 -15.05
N ASN A 72 -6.10 6.88 -15.73
CA ASN A 72 -6.71 6.97 -17.05
C ASN A 72 -8.21 7.29 -16.96
N ALA A 73 -8.85 7.48 -18.11
CA ALA A 73 -10.29 7.75 -18.20
C ALA A 73 -11.13 6.64 -17.54
N GLU A 74 -10.80 5.37 -17.78
CA GLU A 74 -11.52 4.22 -17.21
C GLU A 74 -11.43 4.21 -15.68
N GLY A 75 -10.21 4.27 -15.12
CA GLY A 75 -10.00 4.30 -13.68
C GLY A 75 -10.65 5.52 -13.03
N ALA A 76 -10.58 6.67 -13.70
CA ALA A 76 -11.18 7.90 -13.20
C ALA A 76 -12.72 7.89 -13.23
N SER A 77 -13.33 7.15 -14.16
CA SER A 77 -14.80 7.02 -14.24
C SER A 77 -15.44 6.42 -12.98
N LEU A 78 -14.65 5.69 -12.19
CA LEU A 78 -15.08 5.07 -10.95
C LEU A 78 -15.02 6.00 -9.73
N TRP A 79 -14.43 7.19 -9.83
CA TRP A 79 -14.35 8.13 -8.70
C TRP A 79 -15.70 8.49 -8.07
N PRO A 80 -16.76 8.80 -8.84
CA PRO A 80 -18.10 9.04 -8.28
C PRO A 80 -18.58 7.87 -7.43
N LEU A 81 -18.45 6.64 -7.94
CA LEU A 81 -18.81 5.43 -7.18
C LEU A 81 -17.93 5.26 -5.93
N ALA A 82 -16.63 5.52 -6.04
CA ALA A 82 -15.69 5.40 -4.95
C ALA A 82 -16.02 6.37 -3.81
N ILE A 83 -16.42 7.61 -4.13
CA ILE A 83 -16.81 8.60 -3.12
C ILE A 83 -18.23 8.36 -2.63
N ASP A 84 -19.22 8.44 -3.51
CA ASP A 84 -20.64 8.44 -3.16
C ASP A 84 -21.13 7.07 -2.74
N GLY A 85 -20.61 5.99 -3.34
CA GLY A 85 -21.03 4.63 -3.05
C GLY A 85 -20.22 3.93 -1.97
N ARG A 86 -19.02 4.45 -1.61
CA ARG A 86 -18.15 3.82 -0.59
C ARG A 86 -17.72 4.77 0.51
N VAL A 87 -16.92 5.79 0.21
CA VAL A 87 -16.28 6.62 1.25
C VAL A 87 -17.33 7.34 2.10
N LEU A 88 -18.34 7.95 1.48
CA LEU A 88 -19.46 8.57 2.19
C LEU A 88 -20.35 7.59 2.98
N HIS A 89 -20.17 6.28 2.76
CA HIS A 89 -20.85 5.20 3.45
C HIS A 89 -19.91 4.38 4.35
N ASP A 90 -18.82 4.99 4.85
CA ASP A 90 -17.88 4.37 5.79
C ASP A 90 -17.19 3.10 5.25
N ARG A 91 -16.94 3.05 3.94
CA ARG A 91 -16.27 1.94 3.25
C ARG A 91 -15.08 2.43 2.43
N HIS A 92 -14.12 1.54 2.20
CA HIS A 92 -12.98 1.81 1.33
C HIS A 92 -13.28 1.48 -0.13
N PHE A 93 -12.47 2.02 -1.03
CA PHE A 93 -12.43 1.66 -2.44
C PHE A 93 -10.97 1.52 -2.89
N THR A 94 -10.69 0.53 -3.73
CA THR A 94 -9.32 0.23 -4.18
C THR A 94 -9.24 0.11 -5.70
N TRP A 95 -8.36 0.89 -6.31
CA TRP A 95 -7.87 0.67 -7.66
C TRP A 95 -6.64 -0.22 -7.63
N ARG A 96 -6.52 -1.14 -8.59
CA ARG A 96 -5.37 -2.05 -8.70
C ARG A 96 -4.89 -2.14 -10.14
N GLN A 97 -3.59 -2.00 -10.33
CA GLN A 97 -2.90 -2.14 -11.61
C GLN A 97 -1.62 -2.97 -11.41
N GLY A 98 -1.68 -4.25 -11.76
CA GLY A 98 -0.57 -5.18 -11.51
C GLY A 98 -0.24 -5.27 -10.00
N PRO A 99 1.01 -4.99 -9.59
CA PRO A 99 1.41 -4.96 -8.17
C PRO A 99 1.02 -3.66 -7.44
N ARG A 100 0.76 -2.58 -8.19
CA ARG A 100 0.40 -1.28 -7.63
C ARG A 100 -1.07 -1.25 -7.23
N ALA A 101 -1.36 -0.70 -6.06
CA ALA A 101 -2.72 -0.51 -5.59
C ALA A 101 -2.87 0.85 -4.88
N VAL A 102 -4.03 1.48 -5.05
CA VAL A 102 -4.39 2.71 -4.35
C VAL A 102 -5.73 2.49 -3.67
N THR A 103 -5.76 2.61 -2.35
CA THR A 103 -6.97 2.56 -1.54
C THR A 103 -7.31 3.94 -1.00
N ILE A 104 -8.51 4.41 -1.28
CA ILE A 104 -9.09 5.55 -0.56
C ILE A 104 -10.03 5.03 0.53
N LEU A 105 -10.06 5.70 1.68
CA LEU A 105 -10.88 5.28 2.81
C LEU A 105 -11.30 6.45 3.71
N PRO A 106 -12.45 6.37 4.38
CA PRO A 106 -12.84 7.31 5.43
C PRO A 106 -12.16 6.97 6.78
N PRO A 107 -12.14 7.91 7.75
CA PRO A 107 -11.53 7.70 9.08
C PRO A 107 -12.12 6.53 9.89
N SER A 108 -13.35 6.12 9.58
CA SER A 108 -14.08 5.05 10.27
C SER A 108 -13.56 3.64 9.96
N VAL A 109 -12.75 3.46 8.91
CA VAL A 109 -12.21 2.15 8.53
C VAL A 109 -11.05 1.76 9.47
N ALA A 110 -11.28 0.74 10.29
CA ALA A 110 -10.28 0.21 11.20
C ALA A 110 -9.15 -0.56 10.48
N GLY A 111 -7.97 -0.60 11.10
CA GLY A 111 -6.80 -1.33 10.57
C GLY A 111 -6.07 -0.63 9.42
N ALA A 112 -6.43 0.62 9.12
CA ALA A 112 -5.74 1.45 8.14
C ALA A 112 -4.31 1.83 8.58
N LEU A 113 -3.44 2.08 7.60
CA LEU A 113 -2.10 2.61 7.82
C LEU A 113 -2.12 4.11 8.12
N VAL A 114 -3.15 4.78 7.61
CA VAL A 114 -3.31 6.24 7.64
C VAL A 114 -4.16 6.70 8.81
N THR A 115 -3.89 7.91 9.29
CA THR A 115 -4.68 8.60 10.32
C THR A 115 -4.96 10.02 9.87
N GLU A 116 -5.84 10.75 10.57
CA GLU A 116 -6.12 12.15 10.23
C GLU A 116 -4.86 13.04 10.26
N GLN A 117 -3.89 12.75 11.13
CA GLN A 117 -2.62 13.48 11.20
C GLN A 117 -1.62 13.04 10.13
N LYS A 118 -1.77 11.82 9.60
CA LYS A 118 -0.92 11.21 8.56
C LYS A 118 -1.81 10.55 7.51
N PRO A 119 -2.46 11.35 6.65
CA PRO A 119 -3.53 10.87 5.78
C PRO A 119 -3.01 10.05 4.58
N TYR A 120 -1.70 10.02 4.35
CA TYR A 120 -1.09 9.35 3.21
C TYR A 120 0.00 8.41 3.68
N ALA A 121 -0.08 7.15 3.27
CA ALA A 121 0.94 6.17 3.59
C ALA A 121 1.06 5.10 2.51
N THR A 122 2.26 4.58 2.30
CA THR A 122 2.54 3.44 1.43
C THR A 122 3.10 2.28 2.26
N ARG A 123 2.78 1.05 1.82
CA ARG A 123 3.49 -0.16 2.22
C ARG A 123 3.81 -0.93 0.94
N GLY A 124 5.08 -0.92 0.55
CA GLY A 124 5.49 -1.36 -0.79
C GLY A 124 4.73 -0.59 -1.89
N ASP A 125 4.16 -1.32 -2.85
CA ASP A 125 3.41 -0.75 -3.98
C ASP A 125 1.94 -0.40 -3.65
N TRP A 126 1.54 -0.47 -2.38
CA TRP A 126 0.19 -0.16 -1.92
C TRP A 126 0.11 1.20 -1.23
N LEU A 127 -0.57 2.15 -1.85
CA LEU A 127 -0.89 3.47 -1.30
C LEU A 127 -2.25 3.46 -0.60
N GLN A 128 -2.31 4.02 0.60
CA GLN A 128 -3.54 4.37 1.30
C GLN A 128 -3.68 5.89 1.42
N ILE A 129 -4.90 6.37 1.20
CA ILE A 129 -5.28 7.79 1.25
C ILE A 129 -6.53 7.91 2.12
N LEU A 130 -6.40 8.60 3.25
CA LEU A 130 -7.54 8.96 4.10
C LEU A 130 -8.25 10.17 3.49
N ILE A 131 -9.56 10.03 3.28
CA ILE A 131 -10.43 11.08 2.76
C ILE A 131 -11.38 11.51 3.88
N PRO A 132 -11.17 12.69 4.48
CA PRO A 132 -12.07 13.24 5.49
C PRO A 132 -13.48 13.51 4.92
N PRO A 133 -14.53 13.54 5.76
CA PRO A 133 -15.91 13.73 5.29
C PRO A 133 -16.14 15.02 4.51
N ASP A 134 -15.50 16.12 4.90
CA ASP A 134 -15.57 17.41 4.20
C ASP A 134 -14.94 17.34 2.81
N LEU A 135 -13.77 16.70 2.69
CA LEU A 135 -13.12 16.44 1.40
C LEU A 135 -13.97 15.52 0.52
N ALA A 136 -14.55 14.46 1.08
CA ALA A 136 -15.42 13.55 0.34
C ALA A 136 -16.65 14.27 -0.23
N GLN A 137 -17.27 15.16 0.55
CA GLN A 137 -18.41 15.97 0.09
C GLN A 137 -18.01 16.98 -1.01
N GLU A 138 -16.80 17.54 -0.94
CA GLU A 138 -16.26 18.39 -2.01
C GLU A 138 -15.99 17.59 -3.29
N MET A 139 -15.33 16.43 -3.17
CA MET A 139 -15.05 15.52 -4.28
C MET A 139 -16.33 15.02 -4.96
N SER A 140 -17.35 14.64 -4.19
CA SER A 140 -18.66 14.21 -4.71
C SER A 140 -19.24 15.22 -5.71
N LYS A 141 -19.17 16.52 -5.37
CA LYS A 141 -19.65 17.60 -6.24
C LYS A 141 -18.75 17.78 -7.46
N GLN A 142 -17.45 17.89 -7.27
CA GLN A 142 -16.49 18.22 -8.34
C GLN A 142 -16.27 17.09 -9.35
N LEU A 143 -16.41 15.84 -8.92
CA LEU A 143 -16.06 14.66 -9.70
C LEU A 143 -17.28 13.92 -10.29
N SER A 144 -18.51 14.36 -9.99
CA SER A 144 -19.76 13.70 -10.42
C SER A 144 -19.82 13.38 -11.93
N ASP A 145 -19.33 14.30 -12.77
CA ASP A 145 -19.32 14.15 -14.23
C ASP A 145 -18.29 13.13 -14.74
N LEU A 146 -17.35 12.66 -13.92
CA LEU A 146 -16.33 11.69 -14.34
C LEU A 146 -16.92 10.34 -14.74
N SER A 147 -18.10 9.99 -14.24
CA SER A 147 -18.83 8.77 -14.62
C SER A 147 -19.02 8.62 -16.14
N ARG A 148 -19.07 9.74 -16.86
CA ARG A 148 -19.25 9.81 -18.33
C ARG A 148 -17.98 9.44 -19.10
N LEU A 149 -16.83 9.30 -18.44
CA LEU A 149 -15.57 8.95 -19.08
C LEU A 149 -15.53 7.50 -19.59
N ALA A 150 -16.29 6.60 -18.95
CA ALA A 150 -16.36 5.18 -19.34
C ALA A 150 -17.06 4.92 -20.68
N ASP A 151 -17.90 5.86 -21.15
CA ASP A 151 -18.65 5.72 -22.41
C ASP A 151 -17.80 6.01 -23.67
N SER A 152 -16.48 6.17 -23.51
CA SER A 152 -15.58 6.64 -24.57
C SER A 152 -15.25 5.58 -25.63
N ASP A 153 -15.43 4.29 -25.33
CA ASP A 153 -15.02 3.19 -26.22
C ASP A 153 -16.17 2.57 -27.04
N SER A 154 -17.41 3.01 -26.80
CA SER A 154 -18.57 2.57 -27.59
C SER A 154 -18.86 3.56 -28.72
N GLU A 155 -18.59 3.16 -29.96
CA GLU A 155 -19.03 3.83 -31.18
C GLU A 155 -20.56 3.76 -31.34
N SER A 156 -21.28 4.43 -30.44
CA SER A 156 -22.74 4.58 -30.56
C SER A 156 -23.04 5.89 -31.26
N GLU A 157 -23.21 5.80 -32.59
CA GLU A 157 -23.88 6.80 -33.42
C GLU A 157 -25.31 7.00 -32.89
N GLY A 158 -25.49 8.01 -32.03
CA GLY A 158 -26.78 8.35 -31.47
C GLY A 158 -26.82 9.84 -31.22
N GLU A 159 -27.57 10.54 -32.08
CA GLU A 159 -27.91 11.96 -31.98
C GLU A 159 -28.77 12.22 -30.73
N ALA A 160 -28.12 12.32 -29.58
CA ALA A 160 -28.68 12.97 -28.40
C ALA A 160 -27.62 13.96 -27.91
N GLU A 161 -28.05 15.17 -27.58
CA GLU A 161 -27.26 16.33 -27.17
C GLU A 161 -26.24 15.99 -26.06
N LYS A 162 -25.14 15.34 -26.44
CA LYS A 162 -24.02 15.05 -25.54
C LYS A 162 -23.27 16.34 -25.40
N SER A 163 -23.36 16.94 -24.21
CA SER A 163 -22.42 17.93 -23.72
C SER A 163 -21.00 17.53 -24.18
N PRO A 164 -20.22 18.45 -24.76
CA PRO A 164 -18.94 18.10 -25.38
C PRO A 164 -18.05 17.38 -24.37
N ARG A 165 -17.40 16.30 -24.83
CA ARG A 165 -16.48 15.51 -24.01
C ARG A 165 -15.43 16.45 -23.40
N PRO A 166 -15.11 16.30 -22.11
CA PRO A 166 -13.97 17.04 -21.56
C PRO A 166 -12.69 16.56 -22.24
N SER A 167 -11.92 17.49 -22.79
CA SER A 167 -10.60 17.21 -23.36
C SER A 167 -9.62 16.90 -22.23
N LEU A 168 -8.97 15.75 -22.29
CA LEU A 168 -7.86 15.42 -21.39
C LEU A 168 -6.62 16.28 -21.73
N PRO A 169 -5.74 16.57 -20.76
CA PRO A 169 -5.78 16.13 -19.37
C PRO A 169 -6.77 16.92 -18.51
N LEU A 170 -7.40 16.24 -17.55
CA LEU A 170 -8.18 16.90 -16.48
C LEU A 170 -7.38 16.87 -15.18
N VAL A 171 -7.38 17.98 -14.46
CA VAL A 171 -6.64 18.10 -13.20
C VAL A 171 -7.53 18.70 -12.12
N TYR A 172 -7.65 17.99 -11.00
CA TYR A 172 -8.33 18.42 -9.80
C TYR A 172 -7.31 18.51 -8.67
N SER A 173 -7.34 19.60 -7.91
CA SER A 173 -6.39 19.81 -6.81
C SER A 173 -7.13 20.29 -5.58
N TRP A 174 -6.75 19.70 -4.44
CA TRP A 174 -7.20 20.09 -3.11
C TRP A 174 -5.96 20.52 -2.30
N PRO A 175 -5.49 21.78 -2.46
CA PRO A 175 -4.22 22.22 -1.88
C PRO A 175 -4.17 22.13 -0.36
N THR A 176 -5.28 22.42 0.33
CA THR A 176 -5.41 22.28 1.79
C THR A 176 -5.12 20.84 2.25
N HIS A 177 -5.43 19.87 1.41
CA HIS A 177 -5.18 18.46 1.65
C HIS A 177 -3.86 17.98 1.03
N ARG A 178 -3.17 18.79 0.21
CA ARG A 178 -1.95 18.36 -0.53
C ARG A 178 -2.22 17.13 -1.42
N LEU A 179 -3.42 17.07 -1.99
CA LEU A 179 -3.86 16.00 -2.89
C LEU A 179 -4.16 16.55 -4.27
N THR A 180 -3.66 15.89 -5.31
CA THR A 180 -3.96 16.20 -6.72
C THR A 180 -4.37 14.94 -7.45
N LEU A 181 -5.39 15.04 -8.31
CA LEU A 181 -5.84 14.00 -9.21
C LEU A 181 -5.67 14.49 -10.65
N SER A 182 -4.92 13.75 -11.47
CA SER A 182 -4.81 13.98 -12.91
C SER A 182 -5.38 12.81 -13.68
N ILE A 183 -6.19 13.12 -14.68
CA ILE A 183 -6.78 12.16 -15.60
C ILE A 183 -6.09 12.35 -16.94
N LEU A 184 -5.40 11.31 -17.41
CA LEU A 184 -4.54 11.34 -18.59
C LEU A 184 -4.98 10.33 -19.63
N HIS A 185 -4.45 10.44 -20.84
CA HIS A 185 -4.55 9.38 -21.83
C HIS A 185 -3.69 8.17 -21.40
N ASP A 186 -4.12 6.95 -21.75
CA ASP A 186 -3.37 5.71 -21.43
C ASP A 186 -1.91 5.77 -21.88
N MET A 187 -1.64 6.43 -23.01
CA MET A 187 -0.29 6.58 -23.58
C MET A 187 0.62 7.52 -22.79
N GLU A 188 0.07 8.35 -21.91
CA GLU A 188 0.81 9.33 -21.10
C GLU A 188 1.14 8.80 -19.70
N ILE A 189 0.54 7.68 -19.28
CA ILE A 189 0.87 6.99 -18.02
C ILE A 189 2.07 6.07 -18.30
N LEU A 190 3.26 6.66 -18.39
CA LEU A 190 4.51 5.92 -18.58
C LEU A 190 4.86 5.14 -17.29
N TYR A 191 5.15 3.84 -17.44
CA TYR A 191 5.36 2.84 -16.37
C TYR A 191 6.67 2.99 -15.59
#